data_AF-A0A8X6JMK6-F1
#
_entry.id   AF-A0A8X6JMK6-F1
#
_cell.length_a   1.000
_cell.length_b   1.000
_cell.length_c   1.000
_cell.angle_alpha   90.00
_cell.angle_beta   90.00
_cell.angle_gamma   90.00
#
_symmetry.space_group_name_H-M   'P 1'
#
loop_
_entity.id
_entity.type
_entity.pdbx_description
1 polymer ?
#
loop_
_entity_poly.entity_id
_entity_poly.type
_entity_poly.pdbx_seq_one_letter_code
_entity_poly.pdbx_strand_id
1 'polypeptide(L)'
;MDVFNHFNVLSLRQMAMTKLAITVGRDPEIMDFVKTNGCASFIFPSRETHLYLDAKSQMEERWISKDFLISYTVSNMYMPPGEPYDFVTRKNILPFARWEELVEERIFALPQPLQQELLDVVRSVNIEIDKWIKYHYQFWPKAPEIAYDAQRYFQWNSFGKIDRGKTARFLISNVRLNIEDHYILTSLYNLMDKKQREERWPDEIVQKYSSLVENKVVSDHGVMTIRRKESYYFRRKDSFITLHFFRKREFVKEFLREECLQYEDFLFYLSHMLDVERKKVFEKRAFKILQMYFLDWPLQCMFLKAAEQLLPYFTEREFLDMLKLIIYERIMLCRKDFNYIDLLKEFWSLSPSRLQESIETDSIYESVMLIINFPDGEIFPGELLLESSNADCLTFRYCGVKYCLVRTEKPFDFVEFFRKNSHRVGPPPVFSNLFSFGKELKGKYNLMPCSGAE
;
A
#
# COMPACT_ATOMS: atom_id res chain seq x y z
N MET A 1 -0.27 23.23 -12.05
CA MET A 1 -1.50 22.59 -12.56
C MET A 1 -1.21 21.36 -13.42
N ASP A 2 0.02 21.19 -13.91
CA ASP A 2 0.33 20.15 -14.88
C ASP A 2 0.23 18.73 -14.34
N VAL A 3 0.57 18.43 -13.09
CA VAL A 3 0.45 17.06 -12.56
C VAL A 3 -0.98 16.53 -12.67
N PHE A 4 -1.99 17.33 -12.26
CA PHE A 4 -3.39 16.91 -12.28
C PHE A 4 -4.02 16.92 -13.68
N ASN A 5 -3.44 17.68 -14.62
CA ASN A 5 -3.89 17.75 -16.02
C ASN A 5 -3.18 16.72 -16.93
N HIS A 6 -1.91 16.41 -16.68
CA HIS A 6 -1.08 15.49 -17.48
C HIS A 6 -1.38 14.01 -17.21
N PHE A 7 -2.22 13.68 -16.23
CA PHE A 7 -2.65 12.31 -15.97
C PHE A 7 -3.45 11.68 -17.13
N ASN A 8 -3.82 12.45 -18.15
CA ASN A 8 -4.54 11.92 -19.31
C ASN A 8 -3.66 11.30 -20.42
N VAL A 9 -2.31 11.37 -20.37
CA VAL A 9 -1.50 10.95 -21.54
C VAL A 9 -0.28 10.06 -21.23
N LEU A 10 0.16 9.91 -19.98
CA LEU A 10 1.25 8.97 -19.67
C LEU A 10 0.87 8.07 -18.51
N SER A 11 0.63 6.79 -18.82
CA SER A 11 0.44 5.77 -17.80
C SER A 11 1.74 5.61 -16.99
N LEU A 12 1.65 5.54 -15.67
CA LEU A 12 2.77 5.19 -14.78
C LEU A 12 3.49 3.89 -15.20
N ARG A 13 2.80 3.04 -15.98
CA ARG A 13 3.35 1.90 -16.73
C ARG A 13 4.54 2.29 -17.63
N GLN A 14 4.47 3.40 -18.38
CA GLN A 14 5.59 3.86 -19.20
C GLN A 14 6.75 4.36 -18.35
N MET A 15 6.52 5.09 -17.26
CA MET A 15 7.63 5.63 -16.46
C MET A 15 8.40 4.56 -15.68
N ALA A 16 7.71 3.63 -15.02
CA ALA A 16 8.37 2.55 -14.27
C ALA A 16 9.01 1.51 -15.20
N MET A 17 8.33 1.13 -16.29
CA MET A 17 8.91 0.20 -17.27
C MET A 17 10.06 0.86 -18.03
N THR A 18 10.00 2.15 -18.38
CA THR A 18 11.11 2.86 -19.04
C THR A 18 12.31 3.00 -18.12
N LYS A 19 12.11 3.17 -16.80
CA LYS A 19 13.23 3.26 -15.85
C LYS A 19 13.92 1.89 -15.69
N LEU A 20 13.16 0.83 -15.44
CA LEU A 20 13.69 -0.55 -15.34
C LEU A 20 14.30 -1.01 -16.68
N ALA A 21 13.67 -0.66 -17.80
CA ALA A 21 14.13 -0.88 -19.16
C ALA A 21 15.48 -0.23 -19.47
N ILE A 22 15.63 1.04 -19.09
CA ILE A 22 16.85 1.82 -19.29
C ILE A 22 17.97 1.28 -18.39
N THR A 23 17.66 0.87 -17.15
CA THR A 23 18.63 0.28 -16.23
C THR A 23 19.12 -1.07 -16.73
N VAL A 24 18.22 -1.97 -17.16
CA VAL A 24 18.55 -3.31 -17.65
C VAL A 24 19.19 -3.27 -19.05
N GLY A 25 18.77 -2.34 -19.92
CA GLY A 25 19.27 -2.24 -21.30
C GLY A 25 20.61 -1.53 -21.47
N ARG A 26 21.11 -0.82 -20.44
CA ARG A 26 22.41 -0.12 -20.49
C ARG A 26 23.58 -0.92 -19.94
N ASP A 27 23.31 -2.06 -19.32
CA ASP A 27 24.32 -2.86 -18.64
C ASP A 27 24.55 -4.21 -19.39
N PRO A 28 25.68 -4.35 -20.10
CA PRO A 28 26.01 -5.57 -20.82
C PRO A 28 26.13 -6.80 -19.91
N GLU A 29 26.51 -6.63 -18.64
CA GLU A 29 26.69 -7.74 -17.69
C GLU A 29 25.34 -8.31 -17.25
N ILE A 30 24.35 -7.45 -17.07
CA ILE A 30 22.95 -7.85 -16.78
C ILE A 30 22.38 -8.63 -17.96
N MET A 31 22.65 -8.17 -19.19
CA MET A 31 22.18 -8.83 -20.40
C MET A 31 22.84 -10.19 -20.63
N ASP A 32 24.11 -10.35 -20.30
CA ASP A 32 24.80 -11.64 -20.37
C ASP A 32 24.39 -12.58 -19.23
N PHE A 33 24.11 -12.07 -18.04
CA PHE A 33 23.56 -12.84 -16.92
C PHE A 33 22.20 -13.47 -17.28
N VAL A 34 21.30 -12.70 -17.90
CA VAL A 34 19.96 -13.19 -18.33
C VAL A 34 20.07 -14.26 -19.43
N LYS A 35 21.02 -14.10 -20.36
CA LYS A 35 21.28 -15.07 -21.44
C LYS A 35 21.89 -16.37 -20.90
N THR A 36 22.80 -16.28 -19.94
CA THR A 36 23.60 -17.42 -19.46
C THR A 36 22.84 -18.31 -18.48
N ASN A 37 21.91 -17.76 -17.71
CA ASN A 37 21.18 -18.49 -16.66
C ASN A 37 19.83 -19.10 -17.11
N GLY A 38 19.55 -19.19 -18.41
CA GLY A 38 18.44 -20.01 -18.92
C GLY A 38 17.02 -19.51 -18.61
N CYS A 39 16.83 -18.24 -18.23
CA CYS A 39 15.50 -17.66 -17.96
C CYS A 39 14.59 -17.53 -19.20
N ALA A 40 15.05 -17.92 -20.38
CA ALA A 40 14.30 -17.82 -21.64
C ALA A 40 13.12 -18.81 -21.76
N SER A 41 13.12 -19.92 -21.00
CA SER A 41 12.09 -20.97 -21.12
C SER A 41 10.77 -20.66 -20.39
N PHE A 42 10.71 -19.61 -19.58
CA PHE A 42 9.51 -19.20 -18.83
C PHE A 42 8.68 -18.11 -19.53
N ILE A 43 9.03 -17.73 -20.75
CA ILE A 43 8.47 -16.56 -21.44
C ILE A 43 7.25 -16.91 -22.32
N PHE A 44 6.93 -18.19 -22.60
CA PHE A 44 5.83 -18.55 -23.50
C PHE A 44 5.08 -19.85 -23.13
N PRO A 45 3.74 -19.84 -23.04
CA PRO A 45 2.94 -21.03 -23.30
C PRO A 45 2.35 -21.01 -24.73
N SER A 46 2.70 -22.06 -25.45
CA SER A 46 2.04 -22.67 -26.62
C SER A 46 2.36 -22.17 -28.05
N ARG A 47 2.44 -23.21 -28.91
CA ARG A 47 2.79 -23.26 -30.32
C ARG A 47 1.61 -22.81 -31.19
N GLU A 48 1.91 -21.95 -32.17
CA GLU A 48 1.43 -22.09 -33.55
C GLU A 48 2.34 -21.22 -34.44
N THR A 49 2.87 -21.79 -35.52
CA THR A 49 3.84 -21.15 -36.42
C THR A 49 3.35 -21.26 -37.86
N HIS A 50 3.82 -20.31 -38.70
CA HIS A 50 3.82 -20.21 -40.18
C HIS A 50 2.86 -19.10 -40.69
N LEU A 51 3.25 -18.01 -41.37
CA LEU A 51 4.38 -17.70 -42.28
C LEU A 51 4.63 -16.17 -42.35
N TYR A 52 5.89 -15.72 -42.28
CA TYR A 52 6.63 -14.90 -43.27
C TYR A 52 7.87 -14.25 -42.61
N LEU A 53 8.99 -14.36 -43.31
CA LEU A 53 10.29 -13.77 -43.00
C LEU A 53 10.29 -12.28 -43.39
N ASP A 54 10.75 -11.40 -42.50
CA ASP A 54 11.91 -10.55 -42.79
C ASP A 54 12.61 -10.13 -41.48
N ALA A 55 13.91 -10.39 -41.41
CA ALA A 55 14.71 -10.43 -40.19
C ALA A 55 15.70 -9.26 -40.17
N LYS A 56 15.28 -8.12 -39.62
CA LYS A 56 16.21 -7.09 -39.11
C LYS A 56 15.62 -6.12 -38.08
N SER A 57 14.30 -6.07 -37.91
CA SER A 57 13.63 -5.12 -37.00
C SER A 57 13.04 -5.72 -35.72
N GLN A 58 13.27 -7.00 -35.41
CA GLN A 58 12.68 -7.68 -34.22
C GLN A 58 13.69 -8.05 -33.12
N MET A 59 14.92 -7.52 -33.17
CA MET A 59 15.90 -7.78 -32.12
C MET A 59 15.99 -6.72 -31.01
N GLU A 60 15.33 -5.56 -31.17
CA GLU A 60 15.48 -4.43 -30.23
C GLU A 60 14.37 -4.30 -29.17
N GLU A 61 13.35 -5.16 -29.17
CA GLU A 61 12.32 -5.16 -28.12
C GLU A 61 12.12 -6.56 -27.53
N ARG A 62 12.95 -6.93 -26.55
CA ARG A 62 12.71 -8.11 -25.71
C ARG A 62 12.79 -7.72 -24.23
N TRP A 63 11.65 -7.34 -23.69
CA TRP A 63 11.47 -6.91 -22.31
C TRP A 63 11.13 -8.08 -21.38
N ILE A 64 11.64 -8.02 -20.15
CA ILE A 64 11.12 -8.79 -19.02
C ILE A 64 9.74 -8.20 -18.67
N SER A 65 8.67 -8.98 -18.86
CA SER A 65 7.30 -8.52 -18.54
C SER A 65 7.10 -8.34 -17.03
N LYS A 66 6.27 -7.36 -16.64
CA LYS A 66 5.73 -7.25 -15.27
C LYS A 66 5.16 -8.59 -14.78
N ASP A 67 4.53 -9.35 -15.68
CA ASP A 67 4.00 -10.68 -15.38
C ASP A 67 5.12 -11.66 -15.07
N PHE A 68 6.31 -11.51 -15.67
CA PHE A 68 7.47 -12.32 -15.32
C PHE A 68 7.99 -11.97 -13.93
N LEU A 69 8.16 -10.69 -13.57
CA LEU A 69 8.66 -10.33 -12.23
C LEU A 69 7.64 -10.64 -11.12
N ILE A 70 6.36 -10.40 -11.36
CA ILE A 70 5.29 -10.77 -10.42
C ILE A 70 5.16 -12.30 -10.35
N SER A 71 5.13 -13.01 -11.49
CA SER A 71 5.08 -14.48 -11.50
C SER A 71 6.34 -15.09 -10.91
N TYR A 72 7.52 -14.53 -11.15
CA TYR A 72 8.78 -14.98 -10.57
C TYR A 72 8.76 -14.78 -9.06
N THR A 73 8.40 -13.58 -8.57
CA THR A 73 8.29 -13.29 -7.14
C THR A 73 7.25 -14.20 -6.46
N VAL A 74 6.05 -14.32 -7.02
CA VAL A 74 4.94 -15.11 -6.47
C VAL A 74 5.20 -16.62 -6.57
N SER A 75 5.80 -17.10 -7.67
CA SER A 75 6.12 -18.52 -7.84
C SER A 75 7.35 -18.95 -7.03
N ASN A 76 8.21 -18.00 -6.64
CA ASN A 76 9.43 -18.28 -5.86
C ASN A 76 9.26 -18.09 -4.35
N MET A 77 8.15 -17.51 -3.90
CA MET A 77 7.71 -17.55 -2.49
C MET A 77 7.14 -18.92 -2.08
N TYR A 78 7.18 -19.92 -2.96
CA TYR A 78 6.70 -21.27 -2.72
C TYR A 78 7.68 -22.13 -1.90
N MET A 79 7.13 -22.89 -0.94
CA MET A 79 7.79 -24.09 -0.42
C MET A 79 7.73 -25.23 -1.45
N PRO A 80 8.71 -26.16 -1.48
CA PRO A 80 8.72 -27.27 -2.41
C PRO A 80 7.46 -28.16 -2.24
N PRO A 81 6.89 -28.68 -3.33
CA PRO A 81 5.71 -29.55 -3.27
C PRO A 81 6.08 -30.88 -2.58
N GLY A 82 5.46 -31.18 -1.44
CA GLY A 82 5.58 -32.49 -0.79
C GLY A 82 5.62 -32.52 0.74
N GLU A 83 5.77 -31.38 1.43
CA GLU A 83 5.68 -31.37 2.89
C GLU A 83 4.20 -31.36 3.37
N PRO A 84 3.77 -32.33 4.17
CA PRO A 84 2.41 -32.37 4.69
C PRO A 84 2.18 -31.20 5.66
N TYR A 85 1.17 -30.40 5.36
CA TYR A 85 0.74 -29.28 6.18
C TYR A 85 0.10 -29.80 7.48
N ASP A 86 0.73 -29.57 8.63
CA ASP A 86 0.13 -29.90 9.94
C ASP A 86 -0.93 -28.85 10.32
N PHE A 87 -2.19 -29.20 10.03
CA PHE A 87 -3.37 -28.37 10.29
C PHE A 87 -3.67 -28.14 11.78
N VAL A 88 -3.12 -28.96 12.68
CA VAL A 88 -3.53 -28.94 14.09
C VAL A 88 -2.72 -27.94 14.91
N THR A 89 -1.46 -27.68 14.56
CA THR A 89 -0.58 -26.90 15.42
C THR A 89 -0.46 -25.41 15.08
N ARG A 90 -0.93 -24.93 13.92
CA ARG A 90 -0.75 -23.52 13.46
C ARG A 90 0.71 -23.02 13.50
N LYS A 91 1.69 -23.92 13.68
CA LYS A 91 3.11 -23.60 13.94
C LYS A 91 3.91 -23.29 12.68
N ASN A 92 3.37 -23.62 11.50
CA ASN A 92 4.08 -23.49 10.22
C ASN A 92 3.52 -22.40 9.32
N ILE A 93 2.77 -21.43 9.87
CA ILE A 93 2.56 -20.17 9.17
C ILE A 93 3.93 -19.51 9.10
N LEU A 94 4.60 -19.59 7.94
CA LEU A 94 5.74 -18.72 7.66
C LEU A 94 5.24 -17.30 7.86
N PRO A 95 5.72 -16.57 8.89
CA PRO A 95 5.30 -15.19 9.06
C PRO A 95 5.70 -14.44 7.78
N PHE A 96 4.95 -13.39 7.44
CA PHE A 96 5.37 -12.40 6.44
C PHE A 96 6.81 -11.89 6.70
N ALA A 97 7.39 -12.14 7.87
CA ALA A 97 8.79 -11.86 8.18
C ALA A 97 9.82 -12.62 7.32
N ARG A 98 9.49 -13.78 6.71
CA ARG A 98 10.50 -14.63 6.05
C ARG A 98 10.61 -14.47 4.53
N TRP A 99 9.74 -13.70 3.90
CA TRP A 99 9.84 -13.51 2.45
C TRP A 99 11.04 -12.64 2.08
N GLU A 100 11.42 -11.64 2.91
CA GLU A 100 12.57 -10.79 2.62
C GLU A 100 13.84 -11.63 2.55
N GLU A 101 14.07 -12.52 3.53
CA GLU A 101 15.19 -13.46 3.52
C GLU A 101 15.21 -14.34 2.25
N LEU A 102 14.07 -14.91 1.86
CA LEU A 102 13.97 -15.76 0.67
C LEU A 102 14.17 -14.99 -0.64
N VAL A 103 13.76 -13.72 -0.68
CA VAL A 103 13.95 -12.87 -1.84
C VAL A 103 15.41 -12.43 -1.90
N GLU A 104 15.99 -11.97 -0.79
CA GLU A 104 17.41 -11.63 -0.64
C GLU A 104 18.30 -12.79 -1.12
N GLU A 105 18.07 -14.01 -0.61
CA GLU A 105 18.79 -15.23 -1.02
C GLU A 105 18.82 -15.43 -2.53
N ARG A 106 17.72 -15.10 -3.22
CA ARG A 106 17.57 -15.33 -4.67
C ARG A 106 18.04 -14.17 -5.53
N ILE A 107 18.01 -12.95 -5.02
CA ILE A 107 18.46 -11.76 -5.75
C ILE A 107 19.96 -11.52 -5.58
N PHE A 108 20.65 -12.14 -4.61
CA PHE A 108 22.09 -11.93 -4.39
C PHE A 108 22.95 -12.20 -5.65
N ALA A 109 22.44 -12.96 -6.62
CA ALA A 109 23.10 -13.20 -7.90
C ALA A 109 23.05 -11.99 -8.88
N LEU A 110 22.22 -10.98 -8.62
CA LEU A 110 22.09 -9.78 -9.45
C LEU A 110 23.12 -8.72 -9.05
N PRO A 111 23.48 -7.77 -9.93
CA PRO A 111 24.23 -6.59 -9.54
C PRO A 111 23.52 -5.77 -8.45
N GLN A 112 24.28 -5.18 -7.52
CA GLN A 112 23.75 -4.48 -6.35
C GLN A 112 22.66 -3.43 -6.68
N PRO A 113 22.79 -2.59 -7.75
CA PRO A 113 21.73 -1.63 -8.07
C PRO A 113 20.39 -2.29 -8.41
N LEU A 114 20.42 -3.43 -9.12
CA LEU A 114 19.21 -4.20 -9.44
C LEU A 114 18.63 -4.92 -8.23
N GLN A 115 19.48 -5.42 -7.33
CA GLN A 115 19.01 -6.03 -6.08
C GLN A 115 18.11 -5.05 -5.32
N GLN A 116 18.58 -3.81 -5.17
CA GLN A 116 17.84 -2.79 -4.44
C GLN A 116 16.52 -2.41 -5.15
N GLU A 117 16.57 -2.15 -6.46
CA GLU A 117 15.37 -1.81 -7.24
C GLU A 117 14.33 -2.96 -7.19
N LEU A 118 14.78 -4.21 -7.27
CA LEU A 118 13.90 -5.37 -7.17
C LEU A 118 13.33 -5.53 -5.77
N LEU A 119 14.13 -5.36 -4.71
CA LEU A 119 13.65 -5.39 -3.33
C LEU A 119 12.54 -4.37 -3.10
N ASP A 120 12.71 -3.14 -3.59
CA ASP A 120 11.74 -2.07 -3.39
C ASP A 120 10.41 -2.37 -4.09
N VAL A 121 10.45 -2.97 -5.28
CA VAL A 121 9.26 -3.45 -5.98
C VAL A 121 8.58 -4.59 -5.20
N VAL A 122 9.35 -5.58 -4.74
CA VAL A 122 8.82 -6.73 -4.00
C VAL A 122 8.19 -6.29 -2.68
N ARG A 123 8.85 -5.38 -1.93
CA ARG A 123 8.31 -4.76 -0.71
C ARG A 123 6.97 -4.11 -0.98
N SER A 124 6.89 -3.33 -2.06
CA SER A 124 5.68 -2.60 -2.44
C SER A 124 4.52 -3.55 -2.78
N VAL A 125 4.79 -4.61 -3.56
CA VAL A 125 3.83 -5.69 -3.86
C VAL A 125 3.35 -6.34 -2.56
N ASN A 126 4.27 -6.69 -1.66
CA ASN A 126 3.93 -7.32 -0.39
C ASN A 126 3.07 -6.45 0.52
N ILE A 127 3.32 -5.14 0.56
CA ILE A 127 2.47 -4.19 1.30
C ILE A 127 1.05 -4.19 0.73
N GLU A 128 0.89 -4.21 -0.60
CA GLU A 128 -0.44 -4.24 -1.22
C GLU A 128 -1.17 -5.57 -0.94
N ILE A 129 -0.46 -6.70 -0.96
CA ILE A 129 -0.99 -8.01 -0.56
C ILE A 129 -1.43 -7.99 0.91
N ASP A 130 -0.60 -7.45 1.80
CA ASP A 130 -0.93 -7.33 3.22
C ASP A 130 -2.16 -6.44 3.43
N LYS A 131 -2.27 -5.31 2.70
CA LYS A 131 -3.48 -4.47 2.70
C LYS A 131 -4.72 -5.27 2.27
N TRP A 132 -4.61 -6.09 1.23
CA TRP A 132 -5.69 -6.97 0.79
C TRP A 132 -6.07 -7.99 1.86
N ILE A 133 -5.09 -8.71 2.42
CA ILE A 133 -5.34 -9.73 3.46
C ILE A 133 -6.00 -9.09 4.67
N LYS A 134 -5.44 -7.99 5.18
CA LYS A 134 -6.00 -7.25 6.34
C LYS A 134 -7.42 -6.79 6.09
N TYR A 135 -7.72 -6.32 4.89
CA TYR A 135 -9.06 -5.89 4.52
C TYR A 135 -10.08 -7.03 4.66
N HIS A 136 -9.70 -8.25 4.28
CA HIS A 136 -10.59 -9.41 4.30
C HIS A 136 -10.47 -10.30 5.54
N TYR A 137 -9.46 -10.10 6.38
CA TYR A 137 -9.17 -10.96 7.52
C TYR A 137 -10.35 -11.10 8.49
N GLN A 138 -11.16 -10.05 8.62
CA GLN A 138 -12.38 -10.06 9.45
C GLN A 138 -13.44 -11.06 8.96
N PHE A 139 -13.38 -11.46 7.69
CA PHE A 139 -14.32 -12.37 7.06
C PHE A 139 -13.80 -13.80 6.90
N TRP A 140 -12.47 -13.96 6.85
CA TRP A 140 -11.82 -15.26 6.67
C TRP A 140 -11.01 -15.72 7.89
N PRO A 141 -11.51 -15.62 9.13
CA PRO A 141 -10.75 -16.11 10.29
C PRO A 141 -10.54 -17.63 10.26
N LYS A 142 -11.29 -18.36 9.41
CA LYS A 142 -11.25 -19.83 9.29
C LYS A 142 -10.70 -20.35 7.96
N ALA A 143 -10.43 -19.49 6.98
CA ALA A 143 -10.00 -19.88 5.63
C ALA A 143 -8.65 -19.25 5.25
N PRO A 144 -7.56 -19.57 5.99
CA PRO A 144 -6.22 -19.09 5.64
C PRO A 144 -5.83 -19.51 4.21
N GLU A 145 -6.31 -20.64 3.73
CA GLU A 145 -6.04 -21.19 2.39
C GLU A 145 -6.34 -20.19 1.26
N ILE A 146 -7.45 -19.46 1.37
CA ILE A 146 -7.81 -18.44 0.38
C ILE A 146 -6.86 -17.25 0.46
N ALA A 147 -6.47 -16.83 1.67
CA ALA A 147 -5.55 -15.71 1.84
C ALA A 147 -4.16 -15.99 1.25
N TYR A 148 -3.68 -17.24 1.33
CA TYR A 148 -2.36 -17.63 0.83
C TYR A 148 -2.36 -17.98 -0.67
N ASP A 149 -3.40 -18.65 -1.20
CA ASP A 149 -3.46 -18.98 -2.63
C ASP A 149 -4.00 -17.80 -3.48
N ALA A 150 -4.63 -16.79 -2.86
CA ALA A 150 -5.10 -15.59 -3.55
C ALA A 150 -3.99 -14.84 -4.30
N GLN A 151 -2.72 -15.01 -3.92
CA GLN A 151 -1.60 -14.38 -4.61
C GLN A 151 -1.54 -14.73 -6.10
N ARG A 152 -1.90 -15.97 -6.46
CA ARG A 152 -1.97 -16.44 -7.85
C ARG A 152 -3.13 -15.86 -8.63
N TYR A 153 -4.13 -15.37 -7.92
CA TYR A 153 -5.39 -14.90 -8.46
C TYR A 153 -5.51 -13.38 -8.43
N PHE A 154 -4.53 -12.68 -7.82
CA PHE A 154 -4.48 -11.23 -7.80
C PHE A 154 -4.43 -10.67 -9.22
N GLN A 155 -5.45 -9.92 -9.54
CA GLN A 155 -5.54 -9.15 -10.76
C GLN A 155 -4.93 -7.80 -10.47
N TRP A 156 -3.78 -7.49 -11.07
CA TRP A 156 -3.09 -6.23 -10.85
C TRP A 156 -3.59 -5.16 -11.82
N ASN A 157 -3.77 -3.93 -11.35
CA ASN A 157 -4.07 -2.81 -12.22
C ASN A 157 -2.79 -2.22 -12.85
N SER A 158 -2.95 -1.24 -13.74
CA SER A 158 -1.84 -0.59 -14.44
C SER A 158 -0.88 0.18 -13.52
N PHE A 159 -1.31 0.49 -12.31
CA PHE A 159 -0.52 1.18 -11.28
C PHE A 159 0.23 0.21 -10.37
N GLY A 160 -0.01 -1.10 -10.52
CA GLY A 160 0.60 -2.12 -9.66
C GLY A 160 -0.18 -2.39 -8.38
N LYS A 161 -1.37 -1.82 -8.17
CA LYS A 161 -2.24 -2.21 -7.05
C LYS A 161 -3.09 -3.43 -7.40
N ILE A 162 -3.61 -4.12 -6.39
CA ILE A 162 -4.57 -5.21 -6.59
C ILE A 162 -5.89 -4.57 -7.05
N ASP A 163 -6.32 -4.87 -8.27
CA ASP A 163 -7.67 -4.58 -8.76
C ASP A 163 -8.63 -5.47 -7.98
N ARG A 164 -9.17 -4.90 -6.92
CA ARG A 164 -9.98 -5.58 -5.94
C ARG A 164 -11.22 -6.25 -6.56
N GLY A 165 -11.90 -5.53 -7.46
CA GLY A 165 -13.11 -6.01 -8.11
C GLY A 165 -12.84 -7.08 -9.16
N LYS A 166 -11.74 -7.00 -9.92
CA LYS A 166 -11.34 -8.07 -10.84
C LYS A 166 -10.85 -9.31 -10.09
N THR A 167 -10.05 -9.11 -9.04
CA THR A 167 -9.57 -10.18 -8.17
C THR A 167 -10.74 -10.94 -7.55
N ALA A 168 -11.70 -10.25 -6.95
CA ALA A 168 -12.88 -10.89 -6.37
C ALA A 168 -13.70 -11.68 -7.40
N ARG A 169 -13.93 -11.11 -8.59
CA ARG A 169 -14.61 -11.83 -9.70
C ARG A 169 -13.84 -13.06 -10.14
N PHE A 170 -12.51 -12.96 -10.23
CA PHE A 170 -11.67 -14.08 -10.61
C PHE A 170 -11.73 -15.20 -9.56
N LEU A 171 -11.59 -14.86 -8.28
CA LEU A 171 -11.69 -15.81 -7.17
C LEU A 171 -13.04 -16.54 -7.18
N ILE A 172 -14.14 -15.79 -7.34
CA ILE A 172 -15.49 -16.34 -7.44
C ILE A 172 -15.64 -17.32 -8.61
N SER A 173 -15.03 -17.02 -9.76
CA SER A 173 -15.24 -17.80 -10.98
C SER A 173 -14.32 -19.00 -11.11
N ASN A 174 -13.11 -18.94 -10.53
CA ASN A 174 -12.04 -19.90 -10.81
C ASN A 174 -11.56 -20.67 -9.57
N VAL A 175 -11.87 -20.20 -8.37
CA VAL A 175 -11.47 -20.86 -7.12
C VAL A 175 -12.68 -21.55 -6.51
N ARG A 176 -12.48 -22.76 -6.00
CA ARG A 176 -13.52 -23.49 -5.24
C ARG A 176 -13.69 -22.85 -3.87
N LEU A 177 -14.37 -21.72 -3.83
CA LEU A 177 -14.76 -21.05 -2.59
C LEU A 177 -15.91 -21.81 -1.93
N ASN A 178 -15.92 -21.86 -0.60
CA ASN A 178 -17.12 -22.29 0.10
C ASN A 178 -18.25 -21.26 -0.09
N ILE A 179 -19.47 -21.65 0.22
CA ILE A 179 -20.66 -20.83 0.01
C ILE A 179 -20.62 -19.50 0.79
N GLU A 180 -19.99 -19.49 1.96
CA GLU A 180 -19.86 -18.31 2.83
C GLU A 180 -18.91 -17.28 2.20
N ASP A 181 -17.73 -17.71 1.75
CA ASP A 181 -16.72 -16.85 1.13
C ASP A 181 -17.22 -16.28 -0.19
N HIS A 182 -17.95 -17.10 -0.96
CA HIS A 182 -18.59 -16.68 -2.19
C HIS A 182 -19.65 -15.58 -1.92
N TYR A 183 -20.46 -15.72 -0.87
CA TYR A 183 -21.41 -14.69 -0.44
C TYR A 183 -20.71 -13.40 -0.02
N ILE A 184 -19.68 -13.51 0.83
CA ILE A 184 -18.93 -12.36 1.35
C ILE A 184 -18.29 -11.58 0.22
N LEU A 185 -17.52 -12.21 -0.68
CA LEU A 185 -16.85 -11.52 -1.79
C LEU A 185 -17.85 -10.85 -2.71
N THR A 186 -18.92 -11.54 -3.08
CA THR A 186 -19.95 -10.97 -3.94
C THR A 186 -20.58 -9.74 -3.28
N SER A 187 -20.84 -9.81 -1.98
CA SER A 187 -21.50 -8.74 -1.24
C SER A 187 -20.57 -7.53 -1.01
N LEU A 188 -19.32 -7.76 -0.60
CA LEU A 188 -18.32 -6.71 -0.38
C LEU A 188 -18.02 -5.92 -1.67
N TYR A 189 -17.88 -6.64 -2.78
CA TYR A 189 -17.56 -6.02 -4.07
C TYR A 189 -18.80 -5.66 -4.90
N ASN A 190 -19.99 -5.85 -4.34
CA ASN A 190 -21.28 -5.60 -4.97
C ASN A 190 -21.37 -6.18 -6.39
N LEU A 191 -20.92 -7.43 -6.54
CA LEU A 191 -20.85 -8.13 -7.83
C LEU A 191 -22.20 -8.69 -8.29
N MET A 192 -23.20 -8.68 -7.41
CA MET A 192 -24.60 -8.98 -7.71
C MET A 192 -25.51 -8.02 -6.96
N ASP A 193 -26.70 -7.80 -7.51
CA ASP A 193 -27.70 -6.97 -6.84
C ASP A 193 -28.25 -7.66 -5.57
N LYS A 194 -28.89 -6.88 -4.71
CA LYS A 194 -29.38 -7.37 -3.42
C LYS A 194 -30.39 -8.52 -3.57
N LYS A 195 -31.29 -8.42 -4.57
CA LYS A 195 -32.34 -9.41 -4.80
C LYS A 195 -31.75 -10.74 -5.28
N GLN A 196 -30.82 -10.69 -6.23
CA GLN A 196 -30.07 -11.85 -6.69
C GLN A 196 -29.30 -12.52 -5.54
N ARG A 197 -28.78 -11.74 -4.59
CA ARG A 197 -28.10 -12.29 -3.41
C ARG A 197 -29.05 -12.99 -2.44
N GLU A 198 -30.22 -12.42 -2.21
CA GLU A 198 -31.24 -13.04 -1.34
C GLU A 198 -31.83 -14.30 -1.99
N GLU A 199 -31.98 -14.34 -3.32
CA GLU A 199 -32.52 -15.51 -4.03
C GLU A 199 -31.52 -16.65 -4.19
N ARG A 200 -30.22 -16.35 -4.33
CA ARG A 200 -29.18 -17.35 -4.67
C ARG A 200 -28.58 -18.07 -3.47
N TRP A 201 -28.67 -17.52 -2.26
CA TRP A 201 -28.01 -18.08 -1.07
C TRP A 201 -29.01 -18.48 0.02
N PRO A 202 -28.69 -19.50 0.85
CA PRO A 202 -29.53 -19.87 1.98
C PRO A 202 -29.73 -18.70 2.96
N ASP A 203 -30.94 -18.56 3.50
CA ASP A 203 -31.31 -17.51 4.45
C ASP A 203 -30.36 -17.45 5.66
N GLU A 204 -29.87 -18.60 6.12
CA GLU A 204 -28.91 -18.70 7.23
C GLU A 204 -27.59 -17.97 6.93
N ILE A 205 -27.07 -18.08 5.70
CA ILE A 205 -25.85 -17.39 5.27
C ILE A 205 -26.11 -15.89 5.15
N VAL A 206 -27.23 -15.52 4.55
CA VAL A 206 -27.63 -14.11 4.40
C VAL A 206 -27.78 -13.47 5.77
N GLN A 207 -28.51 -14.09 6.70
CA GLN A 207 -28.73 -13.56 8.04
C GLN A 207 -27.43 -13.46 8.85
N LYS A 208 -26.56 -14.48 8.76
CA LYS A 208 -25.28 -14.53 9.50
C LYS A 208 -24.30 -13.44 9.05
N TYR A 209 -24.19 -13.21 7.74
CA TYR A 209 -23.14 -12.35 7.18
C TYR A 209 -23.61 -10.97 6.74
N SER A 210 -24.91 -10.72 6.58
CA SER A 210 -25.41 -9.40 6.13
C SER A 210 -25.01 -8.28 7.06
N SER A 211 -25.17 -8.44 8.38
CA SER A 211 -24.77 -7.40 9.34
C SER A 211 -23.26 -7.15 9.33
N LEU A 212 -22.43 -8.21 9.19
CA LEU A 212 -20.98 -8.08 9.12
C LEU A 212 -20.55 -7.34 7.84
N VAL A 213 -21.10 -7.75 6.69
CA VAL A 213 -20.80 -7.10 5.40
C VAL A 213 -21.35 -5.67 5.40
N GLU A 214 -22.56 -5.43 5.88
CA GLU A 214 -23.13 -4.09 5.97
C GLU A 214 -22.31 -3.23 6.91
N ASN A 215 -21.93 -3.71 8.09
CA ASN A 215 -21.09 -2.97 9.02
C ASN A 215 -19.71 -2.67 8.45
N LYS A 216 -19.11 -3.59 7.70
CA LYS A 216 -17.83 -3.36 7.03
C LYS A 216 -17.96 -2.40 5.86
N VAL A 217 -18.95 -2.60 5.00
CA VAL A 217 -19.25 -1.67 3.90
C VAL A 217 -19.55 -0.29 4.50
N VAL A 218 -20.27 -0.20 5.61
CA VAL A 218 -20.55 1.07 6.30
C VAL A 218 -19.32 1.62 7.01
N SER A 219 -18.43 0.81 7.57
CA SER A 219 -17.24 1.31 8.28
C SER A 219 -16.12 1.71 7.33
N ASP A 220 -15.94 0.97 6.24
CA ASP A 220 -15.05 1.37 5.16
C ASP A 220 -15.65 2.58 4.43
N HIS A 221 -16.97 2.60 4.18
CA HIS A 221 -17.68 3.69 3.48
C HIS A 221 -18.54 4.54 4.42
N GLY A 222 -17.99 5.02 5.53
CA GLY A 222 -18.72 5.80 6.53
C GLY A 222 -19.75 6.75 5.90
N VAL A 223 -20.99 6.74 6.42
CA VAL A 223 -22.03 7.72 6.02
C VAL A 223 -22.56 7.63 4.56
N MET A 224 -22.50 6.48 3.90
CA MET A 224 -23.30 6.29 2.66
C MET A 224 -24.80 6.00 2.88
N THR A 225 -25.28 6.01 4.13
CA THR A 225 -26.70 5.77 4.47
C THR A 225 -27.67 6.83 3.96
N ILE A 226 -27.23 8.04 3.61
CA ILE A 226 -28.11 9.05 2.98
C ILE A 226 -28.26 8.81 1.45
N ARG A 227 -27.46 7.93 0.81
CA ARG A 227 -27.38 7.82 -0.67
C ARG A 227 -27.39 6.41 -1.26
N ARG A 228 -27.97 5.42 -0.59
CA ARG A 228 -28.16 4.06 -1.18
C ARG A 228 -28.90 4.07 -2.54
N LYS A 229 -29.62 5.14 -2.91
CA LYS A 229 -30.21 5.31 -4.26
C LYS A 229 -29.34 6.10 -5.26
N GLU A 230 -28.41 6.93 -4.80
CA GLU A 230 -27.61 7.80 -5.67
C GLU A 230 -26.24 7.19 -6.02
N SER A 231 -25.61 6.45 -5.11
CA SER A 231 -24.31 5.79 -5.35
C SER A 231 -24.34 4.68 -6.41
N TYR A 232 -25.51 4.12 -6.68
CA TYR A 232 -25.72 3.19 -7.80
C TYR A 232 -25.67 3.91 -9.15
N TYR A 233 -26.15 5.17 -9.24
CA TYR A 233 -26.04 6.01 -10.43
C TYR A 233 -24.63 6.62 -10.59
N PHE A 234 -23.94 6.93 -9.49
CA PHE A 234 -22.69 7.70 -9.51
C PHE A 234 -21.40 6.90 -9.72
N ARG A 235 -21.48 5.57 -9.82
CA ARG A 235 -20.32 4.71 -10.18
C ARG A 235 -19.97 4.74 -11.66
N ARG A 236 -20.80 5.34 -12.53
CA ARG A 236 -20.41 5.63 -13.91
C ARG A 236 -19.65 6.96 -13.92
N LYS A 237 -18.38 6.92 -14.31
CA LYS A 237 -17.56 8.11 -14.63
C LYS A 237 -18.33 9.13 -15.48
N ASP A 238 -19.17 8.63 -16.38
CA ASP A 238 -20.07 9.39 -17.25
C ASP A 238 -21.08 10.26 -16.48
N SER A 239 -21.58 9.79 -15.34
CA SER A 239 -22.53 10.55 -14.51
C SER A 239 -21.87 11.71 -13.77
N PHE A 240 -20.60 11.58 -13.41
CA PHE A 240 -19.86 12.66 -12.77
C PHE A 240 -19.63 13.79 -13.77
N ILE A 241 -19.31 13.47 -15.03
CA ILE A 241 -19.09 14.46 -16.09
C ILE A 241 -20.32 15.39 -16.21
N THR A 242 -21.52 14.82 -16.13
CA THR A 242 -22.79 15.56 -16.28
C THR A 242 -23.29 16.24 -15.00
N LEU A 243 -22.63 16.04 -13.85
CA LEU A 243 -23.02 16.71 -12.61
C LEU A 243 -22.80 18.23 -12.70
N HIS A 244 -23.79 18.99 -12.23
CA HIS A 244 -23.64 20.42 -12.01
C HIS A 244 -22.50 20.71 -11.00
N PHE A 245 -21.78 21.81 -11.21
CA PHE A 245 -20.63 22.29 -10.41
C PHE A 245 -20.77 22.05 -8.89
N PHE A 246 -21.87 22.53 -8.30
CA PHE A 246 -22.09 22.40 -6.85
C PHE A 246 -22.13 20.94 -6.39
N ARG A 247 -22.69 20.04 -7.20
CA ARG A 247 -22.77 18.62 -6.89
C ARG A 247 -21.41 17.93 -7.03
N LYS A 248 -20.57 18.30 -8.00
CA LYS A 248 -19.20 17.79 -8.13
C LYS A 248 -18.34 18.11 -6.91
N ARG A 249 -18.45 19.34 -6.41
CA ARG A 249 -17.72 19.79 -5.22
C ARG A 249 -18.15 19.05 -3.95
N GLU A 250 -19.45 19.01 -3.66
CA GLU A 250 -19.93 18.30 -2.47
C GLU A 250 -19.67 16.80 -2.57
N PHE A 251 -19.75 16.24 -3.78
CA PHE A 251 -19.31 14.87 -4.05
C PHE A 251 -17.86 14.68 -3.61
N VAL A 252 -16.88 15.39 -4.16
CA VAL A 252 -15.48 15.15 -3.77
C VAL A 252 -15.22 15.44 -2.29
N LYS A 253 -15.90 16.41 -1.67
CA LYS A 253 -15.75 16.67 -0.23
C LYS A 253 -16.22 15.52 0.65
N GLU A 254 -17.41 14.99 0.38
CA GLU A 254 -17.94 13.84 1.12
C GLU A 254 -17.11 12.59 0.83
N PHE A 255 -16.67 12.40 -0.42
CA PHE A 255 -15.84 11.26 -0.78
C PHE A 255 -14.44 11.30 -0.16
N LEU A 256 -13.82 12.48 -0.03
CA LEU A 256 -12.55 12.66 0.67
C LEU A 256 -12.67 12.49 2.19
N ARG A 257 -13.89 12.49 2.74
CA ARG A 257 -14.12 12.23 4.16
C ARG A 257 -13.95 10.75 4.50
N GLU A 258 -14.29 9.87 3.57
CA GLU A 258 -14.51 8.45 3.83
C GLU A 258 -13.34 7.55 3.47
N GLU A 259 -12.18 8.11 3.17
CA GLU A 259 -10.94 7.38 2.87
C GLU A 259 -11.08 6.28 1.77
N CYS A 260 -12.13 6.35 0.95
CA CYS A 260 -12.66 5.21 0.21
C CYS A 260 -12.44 5.26 -1.30
N LEU A 261 -11.93 6.36 -1.84
CA LEU A 261 -11.71 6.47 -3.27
C LEU A 261 -10.51 5.62 -3.67
N GLN A 262 -10.74 4.70 -4.61
CA GLN A 262 -9.67 4.23 -5.46
C GLN A 262 -9.02 5.47 -6.09
N TYR A 263 -7.69 5.52 -6.04
CA TYR A 263 -6.91 6.67 -6.48
C TYR A 263 -7.28 7.10 -7.92
N GLU A 264 -7.57 6.13 -8.78
CA GLU A 264 -7.95 6.34 -10.18
C GLU A 264 -9.23 7.16 -10.31
N ASP A 265 -10.19 6.93 -9.42
CA ASP A 265 -11.45 7.66 -9.41
C ASP A 265 -11.23 9.07 -8.87
N PHE A 266 -10.42 9.22 -7.82
CA PHE A 266 -10.06 10.53 -7.28
C PHE A 266 -9.38 11.42 -8.33
N LEU A 267 -8.36 10.90 -9.02
CA LEU A 267 -7.69 11.64 -10.08
C LEU A 267 -8.61 11.95 -11.25
N PHE A 268 -9.43 10.99 -11.66
CA PHE A 268 -10.43 11.20 -12.69
C PHE A 268 -11.36 12.36 -12.31
N TYR A 269 -11.83 12.42 -11.06
CA TYR A 269 -12.69 13.52 -10.62
C TYR A 269 -11.94 14.85 -10.60
N LEU A 270 -10.69 14.89 -10.11
CA LEU A 270 -9.87 16.10 -10.17
C LEU A 270 -9.59 16.57 -11.60
N SER A 271 -9.36 15.66 -12.54
CA SER A 271 -9.06 16.03 -13.94
C SER A 271 -10.28 16.60 -14.67
N HIS A 272 -11.49 16.31 -14.19
CA HIS A 272 -12.76 16.80 -14.75
C HIS A 272 -13.37 17.96 -13.97
N MET A 273 -12.62 18.52 -13.01
CA MET A 273 -12.96 19.73 -12.28
C MET A 273 -12.36 20.97 -12.93
N LEU A 274 -13.13 22.06 -12.92
CA LEU A 274 -12.62 23.38 -13.24
C LEU A 274 -11.58 23.81 -12.20
N ASP A 275 -10.67 24.70 -12.57
CA ASP A 275 -9.60 25.18 -11.67
C ASP A 275 -10.14 25.80 -10.38
N VAL A 276 -11.26 26.53 -10.48
CA VAL A 276 -11.93 27.13 -9.32
C VAL A 276 -12.53 26.06 -8.40
N GLU A 277 -12.97 24.91 -8.94
CA GLU A 277 -13.45 23.78 -8.15
C GLU A 277 -12.30 23.08 -7.43
N ARG A 278 -11.23 22.77 -8.18
CA ARG A 278 -10.02 22.13 -7.65
C ARG A 278 -9.42 22.95 -6.53
N LYS A 279 -9.27 24.26 -6.74
CA LYS A 279 -8.78 25.19 -5.71
C LYS A 279 -9.59 25.07 -4.42
N LYS A 280 -10.92 25.08 -4.50
CA LYS A 280 -11.81 24.94 -3.33
C LYS A 280 -11.74 23.56 -2.65
N VAL A 281 -11.33 22.53 -3.37
CA VAL A 281 -11.06 21.20 -2.82
C VAL A 281 -9.71 21.20 -2.11
N PHE A 282 -8.67 21.76 -2.75
CA PHE A 282 -7.33 21.88 -2.19
C PHE A 282 -7.33 22.72 -0.92
N GLU A 283 -7.98 23.90 -0.91
CA GLU A 283 -8.16 24.76 0.28
C GLU A 283 -8.72 24.03 1.51
N LYS A 284 -9.44 22.92 1.31
CA LYS A 284 -10.07 22.17 2.41
C LYS A 284 -9.38 20.86 2.75
N ARG A 285 -8.59 20.31 1.82
CA ARG A 285 -8.17 18.90 1.85
C ARG A 285 -6.75 18.68 1.32
N ALA A 286 -5.95 19.72 1.09
CA ALA A 286 -4.62 19.59 0.54
C ALA A 286 -3.76 18.57 1.31
N PHE A 287 -3.76 18.64 2.65
CA PHE A 287 -3.09 17.67 3.51
C PHE A 287 -3.54 16.24 3.24
N LYS A 288 -4.85 15.99 3.28
CA LYS A 288 -5.42 14.64 3.08
C LYS A 288 -5.14 14.10 1.69
N ILE A 289 -5.19 14.95 0.66
CA ILE A 289 -4.88 14.55 -0.71
C ILE A 289 -3.44 14.09 -0.80
N LEU A 290 -2.50 14.87 -0.26
CA LEU A 290 -1.08 14.52 -0.30
C LEU A 290 -0.79 13.25 0.52
N GLN A 291 -1.33 13.15 1.74
CA GLN A 291 -1.19 12.00 2.64
C GLN A 291 -1.71 10.71 1.99
N MET A 292 -2.94 10.74 1.48
CA MET A 292 -3.64 9.51 1.09
C MET A 292 -3.21 8.99 -0.27
N TYR A 293 -2.99 9.89 -1.22
CA TYR A 293 -2.77 9.48 -2.62
C TYR A 293 -1.32 9.50 -3.01
N PHE A 294 -0.51 10.39 -2.45
CA PHE A 294 0.84 10.61 -2.96
C PHE A 294 1.94 10.13 -2.02
N LEU A 295 1.69 10.00 -0.72
CA LEU A 295 2.71 9.49 0.20
C LEU A 295 2.84 7.96 0.19
N ASP A 296 1.82 7.28 -0.34
CA ASP A 296 1.77 5.82 -0.43
C ASP A 296 2.06 5.32 -1.85
N TRP A 297 2.52 4.07 -1.93
CA TRP A 297 2.78 3.40 -3.18
C TRP A 297 1.52 3.30 -4.05
N PRO A 298 1.63 3.52 -5.38
CA PRO A 298 2.83 3.70 -6.22
C PRO A 298 3.22 5.16 -6.53
N LEU A 299 2.70 6.13 -5.79
CA LEU A 299 2.65 7.52 -6.24
C LEU A 299 3.65 8.44 -5.54
N GLN A 300 4.53 7.88 -4.71
CA GLN A 300 5.55 8.66 -4.00
C GLN A 300 6.46 9.43 -4.97
N CYS A 301 6.73 8.87 -6.15
CA CYS A 301 7.49 9.59 -7.20
C CYS A 301 6.80 10.87 -7.71
N MET A 302 5.50 11.02 -7.49
CA MET A 302 4.71 12.20 -7.84
C MET A 302 4.44 13.10 -6.63
N PHE A 303 4.86 12.69 -5.42
CA PHE A 303 4.61 13.40 -4.18
C PHE A 303 5.07 14.86 -4.24
N LEU A 304 6.33 15.10 -4.59
CA LEU A 304 6.90 16.45 -4.58
C LEU A 304 6.21 17.36 -5.60
N LYS A 305 5.89 16.83 -6.79
CA LYS A 305 5.16 17.59 -7.82
C LYS A 305 3.71 17.92 -7.40
N ALA A 306 3.08 17.04 -6.62
CA ALA A 306 1.78 17.31 -6.03
C ALA A 306 1.90 18.30 -4.86
N ALA A 307 2.93 18.15 -4.02
CA ALA A 307 3.23 19.01 -2.88
C ALA A 307 3.43 20.46 -3.31
N GLU A 308 4.19 20.73 -4.37
CA GLU A 308 4.39 22.07 -4.93
C GLU A 308 3.06 22.81 -5.18
N GLN A 309 2.05 22.07 -5.64
CA GLN A 309 0.73 22.63 -5.94
C GLN A 309 -0.19 22.71 -4.71
N LEU A 310 0.05 21.87 -3.71
CA LEU A 310 -0.82 21.72 -2.54
C LEU A 310 -0.34 22.51 -1.32
N LEU A 311 0.97 22.74 -1.17
CA LEU A 311 1.59 23.50 -0.09
C LEU A 311 1.01 24.91 0.13
N PRO A 312 0.65 25.69 -0.92
CA PRO A 312 0.01 26.99 -0.72
C PRO A 312 -1.33 26.93 0.04
N TYR A 313 -1.94 25.75 0.13
CA TYR A 313 -3.21 25.51 0.81
C TYR A 313 -3.02 24.87 2.19
N PHE A 314 -1.79 24.60 2.62
CA PHE A 314 -1.52 24.01 3.93
C PHE A 314 -1.62 25.07 5.03
N THR A 315 -2.30 24.70 6.11
CA THR A 315 -2.12 25.38 7.40
C THR A 315 -0.81 24.92 8.06
N GLU A 316 -0.29 25.71 9.01
CA GLU A 316 0.90 25.35 9.80
C GLU A 316 0.72 24.01 10.51
N ARG A 317 -0.48 23.76 11.06
CA ARG A 317 -0.83 22.49 11.68
C ARG A 317 -0.81 21.32 10.70
N GLU A 318 -1.36 21.49 9.50
CA GLU A 318 -1.36 20.44 8.47
C GLU A 318 0.04 20.13 7.95
N PHE A 319 0.89 21.16 7.84
CA PHE A 319 2.30 20.99 7.50
C PHE A 319 3.03 20.17 8.57
N LEU A 320 2.85 20.55 9.84
CA LEU A 320 3.38 19.81 10.98
C LEU A 320 2.89 18.35 11.00
N ASP A 321 1.59 18.12 10.78
CA ASP A 321 1.01 16.77 10.72
C ASP A 321 1.62 15.94 9.56
N MET A 322 1.97 16.57 8.43
CA MET A 322 2.64 15.90 7.31
C MET A 322 4.08 15.51 7.66
N LEU A 323 4.82 16.40 8.33
CA LEU A 323 6.18 16.06 8.81
C LEU A 323 6.13 14.92 9.83
N LYS A 324 5.20 14.96 10.80
CA LYS A 324 4.97 13.87 11.77
C LYS A 324 4.67 12.56 11.07
N LEU A 325 3.86 12.59 10.02
CA LEU A 325 3.51 11.43 9.22
C LEU A 325 4.73 10.82 8.52
N ILE A 326 5.53 11.64 7.83
CA ILE A 326 6.72 11.18 7.12
C ILE A 326 7.76 10.64 8.12
N ILE A 327 8.06 11.40 9.17
CA ILE A 327 9.08 11.04 10.14
C ILE A 327 8.67 9.80 10.94
N TYR A 328 7.51 9.83 11.61
CA TYR A 328 7.16 8.77 12.56
C TYR A 328 6.54 7.56 11.89
N GLU A 329 5.78 7.70 10.80
CA GLU A 329 5.12 6.54 10.18
C GLU A 329 5.85 5.98 8.97
N ARG A 330 6.80 6.72 8.37
CA ARG A 330 7.57 6.25 7.23
C ARG A 330 9.03 6.00 7.60
N ILE A 331 9.76 7.02 8.07
CA ILE A 331 11.19 6.90 8.38
C ILE A 331 11.42 6.05 9.63
N MET A 332 10.82 6.42 10.76
CA MET A 332 11.03 5.74 12.04
C MET A 332 10.56 4.28 12.02
N LEU A 333 9.50 3.96 11.27
CA LEU A 333 9.06 2.57 11.07
C LEU A 333 9.89 1.82 10.01
N CYS A 334 11.03 2.36 9.61
CA CYS A 334 11.97 1.79 8.65
C CYS A 334 11.27 1.32 7.38
N ARG A 335 10.35 2.14 6.83
CA ARG A 335 9.67 1.78 5.58
C ARG A 335 10.65 1.89 4.42
N LYS A 336 10.88 0.75 3.79
CA LYS A 336 11.82 0.57 2.68
C LYS A 336 11.14 0.53 1.30
N ASP A 337 9.89 0.97 1.18
CA ASP A 337 9.16 1.03 -0.10
C ASP A 337 9.44 2.32 -0.89
N PHE A 338 10.08 3.31 -0.26
CA PHE A 338 10.52 4.56 -0.90
C PHE A 338 11.66 5.20 -0.08
N ASN A 339 12.50 6.03 -0.68
CA ASN A 339 13.47 6.84 0.07
C ASN A 339 12.76 8.04 0.72
N TYR A 340 12.19 7.82 1.91
CA TYR A 340 11.47 8.86 2.63
C TYR A 340 12.38 9.93 3.25
N ILE A 341 13.68 9.66 3.40
CA ILE A 341 14.66 10.65 3.88
C ILE A 341 14.87 11.71 2.82
N ASP A 342 15.19 11.30 1.58
CA ASP A 342 15.33 12.21 0.44
C ASP A 342 14.02 12.95 0.18
N LEU A 343 12.89 12.22 0.23
CA LEU A 343 11.57 12.83 0.11
C LEU A 343 11.35 13.93 1.15
N LEU A 344 11.73 13.71 2.42
CA LEU A 344 11.59 14.71 3.47
C LEU A 344 12.51 15.92 3.23
N LYS A 345 13.77 15.69 2.85
CA LYS A 345 14.75 16.75 2.52
C LYS A 345 14.22 17.64 1.41
N GLU A 346 13.78 17.04 0.31
CA GLU A 346 13.23 17.77 -0.84
C GLU A 346 11.93 18.48 -0.47
N PHE A 347 11.01 17.80 0.23
CA PHE A 347 9.74 18.40 0.68
C PHE A 347 9.98 19.60 1.60
N TRP A 348 10.95 19.49 2.52
CA TRP A 348 11.36 20.59 3.38
C TRP A 348 11.89 21.77 2.56
N SER A 349 12.80 21.52 1.62
CA SER A 349 13.37 22.58 0.76
C SER A 349 12.33 23.29 -0.12
N LEU A 350 11.28 22.57 -0.53
CA LEU A 350 10.16 23.08 -1.32
C LEU A 350 9.18 23.92 -0.46
N SER A 351 9.24 23.79 0.86
CA SER A 351 8.24 24.37 1.75
C SER A 351 8.44 25.89 1.92
N PRO A 352 7.36 26.69 1.89
CA PRO A 352 7.43 28.12 2.18
C PRO A 352 8.08 28.41 3.55
N SER A 353 8.91 29.47 3.64
CA SER A 353 9.59 29.86 4.89
C SER A 353 8.64 30.04 6.06
N ARG A 354 7.45 30.63 5.84
CA ARG A 354 6.37 30.73 6.84
C ARG A 354 6.04 29.39 7.52
N LEU A 355 6.02 28.30 6.75
CA LEU A 355 5.73 26.97 7.29
C LEU A 355 6.94 26.38 8.01
N GLN A 356 8.16 26.62 7.51
CA GLN A 356 9.39 26.20 8.17
C GLN A 356 9.58 26.90 9.53
N GLU A 357 9.42 28.23 9.57
CA GLU A 357 9.47 29.04 10.79
C GLU A 357 8.45 28.58 11.83
N SER A 358 7.25 28.18 11.39
CA SER A 358 6.20 27.71 12.30
C SER A 358 6.59 26.45 13.09
N ILE A 359 7.50 25.64 12.56
CA ILE A 359 7.93 24.41 13.24
C ILE A 359 9.12 24.61 14.16
N GLU A 360 9.85 25.72 14.10
CA GLU A 360 11.03 25.98 14.96
C GLU A 360 10.72 25.90 16.46
N THR A 361 9.45 26.09 16.80
CA THR A 361 8.94 26.02 18.18
C THR A 361 8.31 24.67 18.56
N ASP A 362 8.12 23.75 17.60
CA ASP A 362 7.56 22.41 17.83
C ASP A 362 8.68 21.41 18.14
N SER A 363 8.39 20.42 18.99
CA SER A 363 9.36 19.39 19.37
C SER A 363 9.85 18.53 18.21
N ILE A 364 9.15 18.49 17.07
CA ILE A 364 9.63 17.79 15.89
C ILE A 364 10.80 18.49 15.19
N TYR A 365 11.06 19.77 15.47
CA TYR A 365 12.09 20.55 14.77
C TYR A 365 13.46 19.87 14.81
N GLU A 366 13.87 19.40 15.99
CA GLU A 366 15.14 18.70 16.18
C GLU A 366 15.22 17.43 15.31
N SER A 367 14.10 16.71 15.21
CA SER A 367 14.00 15.50 14.38
C SER A 367 14.08 15.82 12.88
N VAL A 368 13.44 16.90 12.45
CA VAL A 368 13.50 17.40 11.07
C VAL A 368 14.93 17.81 10.72
N MET A 369 15.58 18.59 11.58
CA MET A 369 16.96 19.05 11.36
C MET A 369 17.97 17.90 11.39
N LEU A 370 17.76 16.92 12.25
CA LEU A 370 18.59 15.73 12.30
C LEU A 370 18.51 14.93 10.99
N ILE A 371 17.32 14.81 10.37
CA ILE A 371 17.17 14.14 9.07
C ILE A 371 17.72 15.00 7.92
N ILE A 372 17.47 16.31 7.92
CA ILE A 372 17.94 17.21 6.85
C ILE A 372 19.46 17.22 6.76
N ASN A 373 20.13 17.27 7.91
CA ASN A 373 21.60 17.31 7.97
C ASN A 373 22.25 15.92 7.91
N PHE A 374 21.45 14.85 7.82
CA PHE A 374 21.98 13.50 7.70
C PHE A 374 22.70 13.31 6.35
N PRO A 375 23.89 12.69 6.30
CA PRO A 375 24.61 12.49 5.04
C PRO A 375 23.80 11.73 3.99
N ASP A 376 23.91 12.12 2.73
CA ASP A 376 23.26 11.42 1.61
C ASP A 376 23.88 10.04 1.40
N GLY A 377 23.05 9.04 1.11
CA GLY A 377 23.48 7.67 0.81
C GLY A 377 23.77 6.80 2.04
N GLU A 378 23.72 7.35 3.26
CA GLU A 378 23.83 6.57 4.49
C GLU A 378 22.47 6.02 4.95
N ILE A 379 22.49 4.91 5.68
CA ILE A 379 21.29 4.35 6.31
C ILE A 379 21.02 5.15 7.57
N PHE A 380 19.88 5.84 7.60
CA PHE A 380 19.46 6.63 8.75
C PHE A 380 19.12 5.72 9.96
N PRO A 381 19.81 5.86 11.10
CA PRO A 381 19.50 5.11 12.30
C PRO A 381 18.26 5.69 13.00
N GLY A 382 17.16 4.94 12.99
CA GLY A 382 15.88 5.37 13.56
C GLY A 382 15.94 5.72 15.05
N GLU A 383 16.94 5.19 15.78
CA GLU A 383 17.20 5.48 17.18
C GLU A 383 17.49 6.95 17.43
N LEU A 384 18.11 7.65 16.48
CA LEU A 384 18.41 9.08 16.63
C LEU A 384 17.15 9.93 16.75
N LEU A 385 16.04 9.52 16.12
CA LEU A 385 14.76 10.22 16.25
C LEU A 385 14.14 10.05 17.64
N LEU A 386 14.37 8.89 18.26
CA LEU A 386 13.90 8.66 19.63
C LEU A 386 14.69 9.50 20.63
N GLU A 387 16.00 9.62 20.40
CA GLU A 387 16.90 10.43 21.23
C GLU A 387 16.63 11.93 21.05
N SER A 388 16.31 12.39 19.82
CA SER A 388 16.00 13.81 19.55
C SER A 388 14.61 14.24 19.98
N SER A 389 13.64 13.34 20.05
CA SER A 389 12.25 13.76 20.33
C SER A 389 12.04 14.37 21.73
N ASN A 390 13.01 14.24 22.65
CA ASN A 390 12.90 14.55 24.09
C ASN A 390 11.60 14.02 24.74
N ALA A 391 10.88 13.14 24.05
CA ALA A 391 9.55 12.72 24.40
C ALA A 391 9.66 11.43 25.19
N ASP A 392 9.19 11.46 26.43
CA ASP A 392 9.07 10.26 27.25
C ASP A 392 8.10 9.23 26.61
N CYS A 393 7.20 9.69 25.73
CA CYS A 393 6.31 8.86 24.92
C CYS A 393 6.20 9.38 23.49
N LEU A 394 6.47 8.51 22.52
CA LEU A 394 6.18 8.74 21.10
C LEU A 394 4.92 8.01 20.69
N THR A 395 3.91 8.77 20.26
CA THR A 395 2.63 8.18 19.88
C THR A 395 2.45 8.15 18.38
N PHE A 396 2.14 6.99 17.81
CA PHE A 396 1.89 6.81 16.38
C PHE A 396 0.69 5.89 16.15
N ARG A 397 0.13 5.89 14.92
CA ARG A 397 -0.91 4.93 14.54
C ARG A 397 -0.31 3.85 13.66
N TYR A 398 -0.68 2.61 13.94
CA TYR A 398 -0.38 1.48 13.09
C TYR A 398 -1.65 0.65 12.91
N CYS A 399 -2.08 0.46 11.66
CA CYS A 399 -3.34 -0.22 11.31
C CYS A 399 -4.58 0.35 12.04
N GLY A 400 -4.65 1.68 12.22
CA GLY A 400 -5.76 2.36 12.90
C GLY A 400 -5.71 2.28 14.43
N VAL A 401 -4.78 1.51 15.01
CA VAL A 401 -4.55 1.43 16.45
C VAL A 401 -3.47 2.44 16.85
N LYS A 402 -3.72 3.19 17.93
CA LYS A 402 -2.77 4.16 18.50
C LYS A 402 -1.80 3.42 19.44
N TYR A 403 -0.51 3.55 19.18
CA TYR A 403 0.57 2.99 19.98
C TYR A 403 1.41 4.12 20.58
N CYS A 404 1.92 3.92 21.78
CA CYS A 404 2.90 4.80 22.43
C CYS A 404 4.19 4.00 22.67
N LEU A 405 5.32 4.54 22.22
CA LEU A 405 6.67 4.12 22.58
C LEU A 405 7.08 4.91 23.82
N VAL A 406 7.06 4.26 24.99
CA VAL A 406 7.49 4.87 26.26
C VAL A 406 8.96 4.56 26.49
N ARG A 407 9.77 5.58 26.79
CA ARG A 407 11.14 5.36 27.26
C ARG A 407 11.10 4.78 28.66
N THR A 408 11.81 3.68 28.91
CA THR A 408 11.83 3.06 30.24
C THR A 408 13.23 2.66 30.65
N GLU A 409 13.52 2.82 31.93
CA GLU A 409 14.79 2.39 32.52
C GLU A 409 14.95 0.87 32.57
N LYS A 410 13.84 0.11 32.47
CA LYS A 410 13.84 -1.35 32.51
C LYS A 410 13.27 -1.93 31.21
N PRO A 411 13.92 -2.95 30.61
CA PRO A 411 13.41 -3.61 29.42
C PRO A 411 12.05 -4.25 29.71
N PHE A 412 11.05 -3.97 28.87
CA PHE A 412 9.74 -4.62 28.94
C PHE A 412 9.73 -5.92 28.18
N ASP A 413 9.32 -6.98 28.85
CA ASP A 413 9.13 -8.29 28.24
C ASP A 413 7.83 -8.30 27.43
N PHE A 414 7.95 -7.96 26.15
CA PHE A 414 6.88 -8.03 25.16
C PHE A 414 6.21 -9.39 25.09
N VAL A 415 7.01 -10.45 25.18
CA VAL A 415 6.53 -11.82 25.05
C VAL A 415 5.64 -12.15 26.24
N GLU A 416 6.06 -11.75 27.45
CA GLU A 416 5.26 -11.92 28.66
C GLU A 416 3.99 -11.04 28.66
N PHE A 417 4.06 -9.78 28.24
CA PHE A 417 2.87 -8.91 28.17
C PHE A 417 1.82 -9.47 27.21
N PHE A 418 2.20 -9.86 25.99
CA PHE A 418 1.25 -10.44 25.03
C PHE A 418 0.74 -11.80 25.48
N ARG A 419 1.60 -12.63 26.09
CA ARG A 419 1.15 -13.90 26.70
C ARG A 419 0.07 -13.65 27.75
N LYS A 420 0.27 -12.67 28.63
CA LYS A 420 -0.70 -12.30 29.69
C LYS A 420 -1.97 -11.64 29.15
N ASN A 421 -1.90 -10.90 28.04
CA ASN A 421 -3.02 -10.09 27.52
C ASN A 421 -3.60 -10.59 26.18
N SER A 422 -3.23 -11.78 25.74
CA SER A 422 -3.65 -12.41 24.46
C SER A 422 -5.16 -12.56 24.27
N HIS A 423 -5.94 -12.47 25.36
CA HIS A 423 -7.40 -12.51 25.34
C HIS A 423 -8.04 -11.13 25.12
N ARG A 424 -7.30 -10.03 25.34
CA ARG A 424 -7.75 -8.63 25.16
C ARG A 424 -7.22 -8.01 23.87
N VAL A 425 -6.01 -8.38 23.50
CA VAL A 425 -5.36 -7.94 22.27
C VAL A 425 -5.52 -9.11 21.31
N GLY A 426 -6.28 -8.95 20.22
CA GLY A 426 -6.54 -10.03 19.25
C GLY A 426 -5.27 -10.71 18.71
N PRO A 427 -5.39 -11.77 17.89
CA PRO A 427 -4.26 -12.61 17.51
C PRO A 427 -3.11 -11.80 16.87
N PRO A 428 -1.87 -12.32 16.88
CA PRO A 428 -0.65 -11.54 16.69
C PRO A 428 0.02 -11.61 15.29
N PRO A 429 -0.66 -11.52 14.11
CA PRO A 429 0.07 -11.64 12.85
C PRO A 429 0.90 -10.40 12.45
N VAL A 430 0.78 -9.25 13.13
CA VAL A 430 1.21 -7.96 12.54
C VAL A 430 2.37 -7.29 13.28
N PHE A 431 3.14 -8.04 14.07
CA PHE A 431 4.24 -7.45 14.84
C PHE A 431 5.58 -7.49 14.14
N SER A 432 5.79 -8.14 12.99
CA SER A 432 7.16 -8.34 12.45
C SER A 432 7.97 -7.05 12.31
N ASN A 433 7.39 -5.98 11.74
CA ASN A 433 8.10 -4.70 11.57
C ASN A 433 8.25 -3.94 12.89
N LEU A 434 7.27 -4.04 13.79
CA LEU A 434 7.36 -3.46 15.13
C LEU A 434 8.29 -4.26 16.05
N PHE A 435 8.50 -5.54 15.76
CA PHE A 435 9.33 -6.47 16.50
C PHE A 435 10.77 -6.42 16.00
N SER A 436 11.00 -6.26 14.69
CA SER A 436 12.32 -5.91 14.14
C SER A 436 12.75 -4.54 14.66
N PHE A 437 11.85 -3.55 14.62
CA PHE A 437 12.08 -2.24 15.23
C PHE A 437 12.33 -2.36 16.74
N GLY A 438 11.49 -3.10 17.48
CA GLY A 438 11.72 -3.34 18.92
C GLY A 438 13.02 -4.10 19.24
N LYS A 439 13.50 -4.95 18.33
CA LYS A 439 14.76 -5.68 18.44
C LYS A 439 15.97 -4.77 18.17
N GLU A 440 15.82 -3.77 17.31
CA GLU A 440 16.81 -2.69 17.12
C GLU A 440 16.87 -1.78 18.37
N LEU A 441 15.73 -1.47 18.99
CA LEU A 441 15.61 -0.61 20.17
C LEU A 441 16.07 -1.20 21.52
N LYS A 442 16.85 -2.30 21.51
CA LYS A 442 17.29 -3.12 22.67
C LYS A 442 17.21 -2.42 24.04
N GLY A 443 16.11 -2.66 24.74
CA GLY A 443 15.95 -2.39 26.18
C GLY A 443 15.79 -0.93 26.61
N LYS A 444 15.72 0.05 25.69
CA LYS A 444 15.52 1.48 26.04
C LYS A 444 14.06 1.95 25.94
N TYR A 445 13.24 1.30 25.11
CA TYR A 445 11.87 1.75 24.82
C TYR A 445 10.87 0.59 24.79
N ASN A 446 9.65 0.88 25.26
CA ASN A 446 8.53 -0.05 25.28
C ASN A 446 7.37 0.50 24.44
N LEU A 447 7.09 -0.16 23.33
CA LEU A 447 5.83 -0.09 22.60
C LEU A 447 4.62 -0.61 23.42
N MET A 448 3.60 0.23 23.62
CA MET A 448 2.35 -0.11 24.29
C MET A 448 1.14 0.34 23.46
N PRO A 449 0.05 -0.45 23.34
CA PRO A 449 -1.20 0.06 22.80
C PRO A 449 -1.81 1.10 23.75
N CYS A 450 -2.22 2.27 23.24
CA CYS A 450 -2.75 3.34 24.09
C CYS A 450 -4.05 2.97 24.82
N SER A 451 -4.78 1.94 24.37
CA SER A 451 -6.02 1.46 25.00
C SER A 451 -5.79 0.66 26.30
N GLY A 452 -4.55 0.51 26.76
CA GLY A 452 -4.21 -0.14 28.03
C GLY A 452 -3.06 0.54 28.77
N ALA A 453 -2.81 1.82 28.48
CA ALA A 453 -1.73 2.61 29.07
C ALA A 453 -2.14 3.41 30.33
N GLU A 454 -3.41 3.30 30.76
CA GLU A 454 -3.91 3.82 32.04
C GLU A 454 -3.63 2.87 33.20
#